data_AF-A0A963HD63-F1
#
_entry.id   AF-A0A963HD63-F1
#
_cell.length_a   1.000
_cell.length_b   1.000
_cell.length_c   1.000
_cell.angle_alpha   90.00
_cell.angle_beta   90.00
_cell.angle_gamma   90.00
#
_symmetry.space_group_name_H-M   'P 1'
#
loop_
_entity.id
_entity.type
_entity.pdbx_description
1 polymer ?
#
loop_
_entity_poly.entity_id
_entity_poly.type
_entity_poly.pdbx_seq_one_letter_code
_entity_poly.pdbx_strand_id
1 'polypeptide(L)'
;MKNLILGSVFVAAALTSLSASATGEQTFCNGGAAGDSGATAAATDTDFVKVGFTPKCSANVFLVGNDRSALVYTVGSSSIKGKSKFGGSSVGGSVGSQGNCAATPCALTDAQAASNASPSS
;
A
#
# COMPACT_ATOMS: atom_id res chain seq x y z
N MET A 1 53.74 4.18 2.63
CA MET A 1 53.12 3.02 1.95
C MET A 1 52.43 2.14 2.99
N LYS A 2 51.10 2.17 3.04
CA LYS A 2 50.26 1.17 3.72
C LYS A 2 48.86 1.30 3.12
N ASN A 3 48.45 0.28 2.38
CA ASN A 3 47.13 0.19 1.76
C ASN A 3 46.20 -0.51 2.75
N LEU A 4 45.02 0.07 3.01
CA LEU A 4 43.93 -0.59 3.71
C LEU A 4 42.71 -0.58 2.79
N ILE A 5 42.46 -1.74 2.17
CA ILE A 5 41.22 -2.06 1.50
C ILE A 5 40.27 -2.56 2.59
N LEU A 6 39.28 -1.77 2.97
CA LEU A 6 38.13 -2.23 3.76
C LEU A 6 36.91 -2.23 2.85
N GLY A 7 36.66 -3.39 2.24
CA GLY A 7 35.40 -3.69 1.57
C GLY A 7 34.26 -3.60 2.57
N SER A 8 33.38 -2.63 2.36
CA SER A 8 32.13 -2.48 3.11
C SER A 8 31.00 -2.52 2.09
N VAL A 9 30.49 -3.73 1.82
CA VAL A 9 29.23 -3.89 1.11
C VAL A 9 28.16 -3.30 2.01
N PHE A 10 27.72 -2.09 1.70
CA PHE A 10 26.57 -1.47 2.35
C PHE A 10 25.32 -2.18 1.83
N VAL A 11 24.97 -3.30 2.46
CA VAL A 11 23.64 -3.89 2.35
C VAL A 11 22.69 -2.88 2.99
N ALA A 12 22.08 -2.04 2.18
CA ALA A 12 20.95 -1.22 2.58
C ALA A 12 19.85 -2.18 3.05
N ALA A 13 19.72 -2.29 4.37
CA ALA A 13 18.64 -3.02 5.02
C ALA A 13 17.30 -2.52 4.48
N ALA A 14 16.47 -3.48 4.09
CA ALA A 14 15.14 -3.26 3.58
C ALA A 14 14.34 -2.35 4.51
N LEU A 15 13.69 -1.38 3.87
CA LEU A 15 12.66 -0.50 4.43
C LEU A 15 11.57 -1.32 5.11
N THR A 16 11.46 -1.26 6.43
CA THR A 16 10.24 -1.61 7.15
C THR A 16 9.94 -0.56 8.22
N SER A 17 9.82 0.69 7.82
CA SER A 17 9.00 1.64 8.59
C SER A 17 7.53 1.24 8.44
N LEU A 18 7.13 0.23 9.22
CA LEU A 18 5.74 -0.13 9.47
C LEU A 18 5.14 1.01 10.29
N SER A 19 4.43 1.92 9.63
CA SER A 19 3.67 2.97 10.30
C SER A 19 2.55 2.33 11.12
N ALA A 20 2.83 2.13 12.40
CA ALA A 20 1.85 1.82 13.42
C ALA A 20 0.93 3.04 13.63
N SER A 21 -0.16 3.11 12.87
CA SER A 21 -1.30 3.97 13.20
C SER A 21 -2.55 3.48 12.47
N ALA A 22 -3.58 3.18 13.26
CA ALA A 22 -4.92 2.67 12.90
C ALA A 22 -4.99 1.16 12.58
N THR A 23 -5.76 0.45 13.41
CA THR A 23 -6.51 -0.74 13.01
C THR A 23 -7.15 -0.49 11.64
N GLY A 24 -6.85 -1.17 10.55
CA GLY A 24 -5.70 -2.03 10.25
C GLY A 24 -5.26 -1.81 8.80
N GLU A 25 -4.43 -0.80 8.57
CA GLU A 25 -3.87 -0.51 7.24
C GLU A 25 -2.93 -1.62 6.75
N GLN A 26 -3.16 -2.08 5.51
CA GLN A 26 -2.39 -3.14 4.88
C GLN A 26 -1.80 -2.64 3.56
N THR A 27 -0.47 -2.61 3.49
CA THR A 27 0.23 -2.41 2.22
C THR A 27 0.36 -3.75 1.50
N PHE A 28 -0.55 -4.01 0.56
CA PHE A 28 -0.55 -5.24 -0.22
C PHE A 28 0.51 -5.24 -1.30
N CYS A 29 0.51 -4.21 -2.15
CA CYS A 29 1.46 -4.10 -3.25
C CYS A 29 2.36 -2.89 -3.02
N ASN A 30 3.67 -3.10 -3.19
CA ASN A 30 4.71 -2.11 -2.90
C ASN A 30 5.55 -1.74 -4.14
N GLY A 31 5.07 -2.04 -5.35
CA GLY A 31 5.86 -1.84 -6.59
C GLY A 31 7.11 -2.72 -6.69
N GLY A 32 7.14 -3.85 -5.96
CA GLY A 32 8.24 -4.82 -5.94
C GLY A 32 8.08 -5.95 -6.97
N ALA A 33 8.45 -7.19 -6.62
CA ALA A 33 8.24 -8.33 -7.50
C ALA A 33 6.75 -8.66 -7.69
N ALA A 34 6.37 -9.13 -8.88
CA ALA A 34 5.01 -9.63 -9.10
C ALA A 34 4.83 -11.00 -8.42
N GLY A 35 3.66 -11.25 -7.83
CA GLY A 35 3.39 -12.49 -7.09
C GLY A 35 2.32 -12.32 -6.03
N ASP A 36 2.28 -13.23 -5.07
CA ASP A 36 1.48 -13.04 -3.86
C ASP A 36 1.98 -11.84 -3.07
N SER A 37 1.07 -11.06 -2.51
CA SER A 37 1.43 -10.04 -1.53
C SER A 37 2.12 -10.68 -0.33
N GLY A 38 3.14 -9.99 0.19
CA GLY A 38 3.74 -10.33 1.48
C GLY A 38 2.83 -9.99 2.67
N ALA A 39 1.76 -9.23 2.44
CA ALA A 39 0.75 -8.88 3.43
C ALA A 39 -0.57 -9.60 3.11
N THR A 40 -1.28 -9.99 4.16
CA THR A 40 -2.60 -10.62 4.07
C THR A 40 -3.62 -9.74 4.76
N ALA A 41 -4.81 -9.60 4.19
CA ALA A 41 -5.92 -9.02 4.92
C ALA A 41 -6.31 -10.05 5.98
N ALA A 42 -6.11 -9.74 7.25
CA ALA A 42 -6.57 -10.58 8.34
C ALA A 42 -8.07 -10.35 8.55
N ALA A 43 -8.79 -11.40 8.96
CA ALA A 43 -10.17 -11.27 9.38
C ALA A 43 -10.20 -11.31 10.91
N THR A 44 -10.68 -10.24 11.52
CA THR A 44 -11.02 -10.20 12.95
C THR A 44 -12.46 -9.73 13.15
N ASP A 45 -13.00 -9.90 14.36
CA ASP A 45 -14.37 -9.50 14.65
C ASP A 45 -14.60 -7.98 14.46
N THR A 46 -13.54 -7.18 14.61
CA THR A 46 -13.58 -5.72 14.49
C THR A 46 -13.30 -5.19 13.08
N ASP A 47 -12.86 -6.03 12.15
CA ASP A 47 -12.48 -5.63 10.79
C ASP A 47 -13.67 -5.71 9.83
N PHE A 48 -13.65 -4.97 8.72
CA PHE A 48 -14.63 -5.14 7.65
C PHE A 48 -14.40 -6.47 6.93
N VAL A 49 -13.13 -6.83 6.71
CA VAL A 49 -12.75 -8.10 6.10
C VAL A 49 -13.13 -9.26 7.04
N LYS A 50 -14.03 -10.15 6.56
CA LYS A 50 -14.51 -11.31 7.34
C LYS A 50 -13.88 -12.64 6.95
N VAL A 51 -13.25 -12.69 5.78
CA VAL A 51 -12.47 -13.84 5.32
C VAL A 51 -11.13 -13.33 4.88
N GLY A 52 -10.06 -13.84 5.51
CA GLY A 52 -8.73 -13.39 5.20
C GLY A 52 -8.34 -13.75 3.76
N PHE A 53 -7.58 -12.86 3.12
CA PHE A 53 -7.13 -13.07 1.75
C PHE A 53 -5.75 -12.50 1.50
N THR A 54 -5.06 -13.07 0.50
CA THR A 54 -3.76 -12.61 0.02
C THR A 54 -3.92 -12.17 -1.44
N PRO A 55 -3.89 -10.87 -1.75
CA PRO A 55 -4.02 -10.41 -3.12
C PRO A 55 -2.75 -10.70 -3.92
N LYS A 56 -2.91 -10.91 -5.23
CA LYS A 56 -1.79 -10.96 -6.17
C LYS A 56 -1.41 -9.54 -6.60
N CYS A 57 -0.13 -9.25 -6.56
CA CYS A 57 0.46 -7.97 -6.92
C CYS A 57 1.15 -8.04 -8.27
N SER A 58 0.95 -7.00 -9.08
CA SER A 58 1.81 -6.70 -10.22
C SER A 58 3.02 -5.92 -9.74
N ALA A 59 4.16 -6.10 -10.42
CA ALA A 59 5.40 -5.44 -10.07
C ALA A 59 5.36 -3.91 -10.13
N ASN A 60 4.30 -3.35 -10.74
CA ASN A 60 4.20 -1.90 -10.93
C ASN A 60 3.14 -1.24 -10.06
N VAL A 61 2.43 -1.98 -9.22
CA VAL A 61 1.26 -1.48 -8.49
C VAL A 61 1.63 -1.22 -7.04
N PHE A 62 1.21 -0.05 -6.55
CA PHE A 62 1.02 0.19 -5.14
C PHE A 62 -0.45 -0.04 -4.80
N LEU A 63 -0.72 -0.83 -3.78
CA LEU A 63 -2.07 -1.11 -3.32
C LEU A 63 -2.09 -1.13 -1.81
N VAL A 64 -2.93 -0.27 -1.25
CA VAL A 64 -3.19 -0.19 0.18
C VAL A 64 -4.67 -0.51 0.40
N GLY A 65 -4.95 -1.39 1.35
CA GLY A 65 -6.28 -1.53 1.94
C GLY A 65 -6.26 -1.06 3.39
N ASN A 66 -7.41 -0.63 3.89
CA ASN A 66 -7.53 -0.16 5.26
C ASN A 66 -8.94 -0.45 5.78
N ASP A 67 -9.01 -1.37 6.75
CA ASP A 67 -10.17 -1.61 7.60
C ASP A 67 -10.35 -0.41 8.54
N ARG A 68 -11.20 0.55 8.16
CA ARG A 68 -11.47 1.74 8.99
C ARG A 68 -12.36 1.40 10.18
N SER A 69 -13.25 0.44 9.99
CA SER A 69 -14.15 -0.13 11.01
C SER A 69 -14.74 -1.44 10.49
N ALA A 70 -15.50 -2.15 11.31
CA ALA A 70 -16.27 -3.33 10.91
C ALA A 70 -17.27 -3.08 9.75
N LEU A 71 -17.57 -1.81 9.41
CA LEU A 71 -18.54 -1.44 8.38
C LEU A 71 -17.90 -0.76 7.16
N VAL A 72 -16.65 -0.29 7.28
CA VAL A 72 -16.01 0.53 6.25
C VAL A 72 -14.63 0.01 5.94
N TYR A 73 -14.43 -0.31 4.67
CA TYR A 73 -13.14 -0.66 4.09
C TYR A 73 -12.79 0.32 2.98
N THR A 74 -11.57 0.84 3.02
CA THR A 74 -11.07 1.79 2.02
C THR A 74 -9.87 1.19 1.30
N VAL A 75 -9.75 1.48 0.01
CA VAL A 75 -8.62 1.05 -0.81
C VAL A 75 -8.04 2.23 -1.56
N GLY A 76 -6.74 2.17 -1.76
CA GLY A 76 -6.01 3.16 -2.54
C GLY A 76 -4.97 2.48 -3.40
N SER A 77 -4.81 2.97 -4.62
CA SER A 77 -3.85 2.44 -5.58
C SER A 77 -3.14 3.53 -6.36
N SER A 78 -1.90 3.24 -6.73
CA SER A 78 -1.09 4.05 -7.63
C SER A 78 -0.07 3.13 -8.33
N SER A 79 0.77 3.67 -9.22
CA SER A 79 1.74 2.84 -9.94
C SER A 79 3.08 3.53 -10.10
N ILE A 80 4.19 2.77 -10.00
CA ILE A 80 5.55 3.22 -10.34
C ILE A 80 5.71 3.58 -11.83
N LYS A 81 4.70 3.32 -12.66
CA LYS A 81 4.64 3.74 -14.07
C LYS A 81 3.55 4.78 -14.32
N GLY A 82 2.77 5.11 -13.31
CA GLY A 82 1.62 6.00 -13.38
C GLY A 82 1.93 7.41 -12.88
N LYS A 83 0.97 8.30 -13.12
CA LYS A 83 0.95 9.69 -12.62
C LYS A 83 -0.31 10.02 -11.81
N SER A 84 -1.24 9.07 -11.72
CA SER A 84 -2.54 9.24 -11.07
C SER A 84 -2.73 8.18 -10.01
N LYS A 85 -3.51 8.53 -9.00
CA LYS A 85 -3.89 7.67 -7.89
C LYS A 85 -5.39 7.49 -7.88
N PHE A 86 -5.83 6.31 -7.45
CA PHE A 86 -7.23 5.90 -7.47
C PHE A 86 -7.62 5.36 -6.12
N GLY A 87 -8.88 5.58 -5.74
CA GLY A 87 -9.41 5.20 -4.45
C GLY A 87 -10.81 4.61 -4.59
N GLY A 88 -11.20 3.85 -3.57
CA GLY A 88 -12.51 3.22 -3.50
C GLY A 88 -12.84 2.86 -2.06
N SER A 89 -14.13 2.62 -1.80
CA SER A 89 -14.62 2.27 -0.48
C SER A 89 -15.83 1.35 -0.54
N SER A 90 -16.05 0.60 0.54
CA SER A 90 -17.25 -0.24 0.72
C SER A 90 -18.53 0.57 0.89
N VAL A 91 -18.45 1.88 1.17
CA VAL A 91 -19.63 2.76 1.26
C VAL A 91 -20.25 3.08 -0.11
N GLY A 92 -19.60 2.68 -1.21
CA GLY A 92 -20.07 2.87 -2.58
C GLY A 92 -19.31 3.97 -3.34
N GLY A 93 -19.87 4.42 -4.47
CA GLY A 93 -19.32 5.55 -5.26
C GLY A 93 -18.36 5.17 -6.40
N SER A 94 -18.21 3.88 -6.71
CA SER A 94 -17.26 3.32 -7.69
C SER A 94 -15.78 3.59 -7.35
N VAL A 95 -14.86 2.84 -7.98
CA VAL A 95 -13.43 3.15 -7.88
C VAL A 95 -13.15 4.34 -8.79
N GLY A 96 -12.66 5.43 -8.21
CA GLY A 96 -12.52 6.72 -8.88
C GLY A 96 -11.09 7.27 -8.84
N SER A 97 -10.82 8.23 -9.73
CA SER A 97 -9.58 9.00 -9.69
C SER A 97 -9.57 9.91 -8.46
N GLN A 98 -8.51 9.81 -7.67
CA GLN A 98 -8.23 10.67 -6.51
C GLN A 98 -7.19 11.75 -6.87
N GLY A 99 -7.07 12.03 -8.16
CA GLY A 99 -6.16 13.04 -8.72
C GLY A 99 -4.78 12.50 -9.09
N ASN A 100 -3.86 13.43 -9.29
CA ASN A 100 -2.47 13.11 -9.62
C ASN A 100 -1.67 12.75 -8.35
N CYS A 101 -0.61 11.98 -8.57
CA CYS A 101 0.39 11.69 -7.56
C CYS A 101 1.21 12.94 -7.24
N ALA A 102 1.76 13.01 -6.02
CA ALA A 102 2.59 14.14 -5.61
C ALA A 102 3.87 14.25 -6.44
N ALA A 103 4.39 13.12 -6.92
CA ALA A 103 5.50 13.01 -7.85
C ALA A 103 5.14 12.08 -9.03
N THR A 104 5.93 12.14 -10.10
CA THR A 104 5.84 11.20 -11.23
C THR A 104 7.21 10.51 -11.42
N PRO A 105 7.28 9.17 -11.37
CA PRO A 105 6.17 8.25 -11.12
C PRO A 105 5.63 8.32 -9.69
N CYS A 106 4.43 7.78 -9.48
CA CYS A 106 3.83 7.69 -8.14
C CYS A 106 4.69 6.87 -7.17
N ALA A 107 4.49 7.13 -5.88
CA ALA A 107 5.05 6.36 -4.77
C ALA A 107 3.94 5.65 -3.97
N LEU A 108 4.34 4.77 -3.03
CA LEU A 108 3.42 4.09 -2.11
C LEU A 108 2.55 5.08 -1.33
N THR A 109 3.11 6.22 -0.92
CA THR A 109 2.40 7.28 -0.19
C THR A 109 1.24 7.87 -0.99
N ASP A 110 1.25 7.77 -2.33
CA ASP A 110 0.12 8.21 -3.15
C ASP A 110 -1.06 7.24 -3.07
N ALA A 111 -0.79 5.93 -3.04
CA ALA A 111 -1.83 4.93 -2.80
C ALA A 111 -2.42 5.10 -1.39
N GLN A 112 -1.57 5.41 -0.41
CA GLN A 112 -2.00 5.71 0.94
C GLN A 112 -2.93 6.92 1.01
N ALA A 113 -2.52 8.01 0.35
CA ALA A 113 -3.32 9.22 0.27
C ALA A 113 -4.67 8.97 -0.43
N ALA A 114 -4.69 8.12 -1.47
CA ALA A 114 -5.93 7.76 -2.16
C ALA A 114 -6.89 6.93 -1.29
N SER A 115 -6.38 5.99 -0.47
CA SER A 115 -7.19 5.27 0.52
C SER A 115 -7.77 6.24 1.55
N ASN A 116 -6.95 7.16 2.08
CA ASN A 116 -7.38 8.16 3.06
C ASN A 116 -8.42 9.15 2.51
N ALA A 117 -8.33 9.48 1.22
CA ALA A 117 -9.29 10.36 0.54
C ALA A 117 -10.56 9.63 0.09
N SER A 118 -10.64 8.30 0.23
CA SER A 118 -11.81 7.54 -0.20
C SER A 118 -12.99 7.79 0.74
N PRO A 119 -14.24 7.79 0.23
CA PRO A 119 -15.42 8.02 1.05
C PRO A 119 -15.49 7.06 2.25
N SER A 120 -15.89 7.58 3.42
CA SER A 120 -15.97 6.79 4.67
C SER A 120 -17.32 6.87 5.37
N SER A 121 -18.30 7.56 4.76
CA SER A 121 -19.68 7.70 5.24
C SER A 121 -20.60 8.06 4.08
#